data_AF-A0A537WFY0-F1
#
_entry.id   AF-A0A537WFY0-F1
#
_cell.length_a   1.000
_cell.length_b   1.000
_cell.length_c   1.000
_cell.angle_alpha   90.00
_cell.angle_beta   90.00
_cell.angle_gamma   90.00
#
_symmetry.space_group_name_H-M   'P 1'
#
loop_
_entity.id
_entity.type
_entity.pdbx_description
1 polymer ?
#
loop_
_entity_poly.entity_id
_entity_poly.type
_entity_poly.pdbx_seq_one_letter_code
_entity_poly.pdbx_strand_id
1 'polypeptide(L)'
;MLVLRAALFSAQFLIPAAIVAFWWHPSGEGQIVYPGSGPKMYLLFGVLYNYSPVLVFACYGLLLALLGGLAWRRRLNISPRLAPGILLILLAYLLLPTEIASAKGIDHRLVVGFFLLVVAAAVPHFPNRKTAIAIGSVTCVLLFARLAVVEAAWLEGDRTYRADLSAIDALPAGTKLAVAYPKSALQVLVHPEVHLPTLAVTRRQAFVPTLFAFPDQQPIALKPPYEKLAAAADPYELWAGLMMGDDAAHRRTLAALAGYDAIVFVNHEPFQLPREDCLRPLFRRPTFQIFALVHGGDCPEQR
;
A
#
# COMPACT_ATOMS: atom_id res chain seq x y z
N MET A 1 -18.48 -40.51 -11.05
CA MET A 1 -17.16 -39.98 -10.65
C MET A 1 -17.00 -38.48 -10.93
N LEU A 2 -17.39 -37.97 -12.11
CA LEU A 2 -17.36 -36.54 -12.45
C LEU A 2 -18.26 -35.69 -11.51
N VAL A 3 -19.48 -36.16 -11.25
CA VAL A 3 -20.46 -35.49 -10.36
C VAL A 3 -19.93 -35.35 -8.93
N LEU A 4 -19.31 -36.41 -8.39
CA LEU A 4 -18.72 -36.38 -7.04
C LEU A 4 -17.55 -35.39 -6.95
N ARG A 5 -16.71 -35.32 -8.00
CA ARG A 5 -15.60 -34.36 -8.07
C ARG A 5 -16.09 -32.92 -8.18
N ALA A 6 -17.13 -32.69 -8.99
CA ALA A 6 -17.78 -31.39 -9.09
C ALA A 6 -18.44 -30.99 -7.77
N ALA A 7 -19.13 -31.91 -7.09
CA ALA A 7 -19.74 -31.67 -5.79
C ALA A 7 -18.70 -31.31 -4.72
N LEU A 8 -17.58 -32.04 -4.64
CA LEU A 8 -16.48 -31.74 -3.72
C LEU A 8 -15.82 -30.39 -4.05
N PHE A 9 -15.63 -30.07 -5.33
CA PHE A 9 -15.10 -28.78 -5.78
C PHE A 9 -16.07 -27.61 -5.54
N SER A 10 -17.38 -27.83 -5.63
CA SER A 10 -18.38 -26.81 -5.31
C SER A 10 -18.55 -26.63 -3.80
N ALA A 11 -18.38 -27.70 -3.03
CA ALA A 11 -18.53 -27.67 -1.58
C ALA A 11 -17.57 -26.69 -0.88
N GLN A 12 -16.33 -26.55 -1.37
CA GLN A 12 -15.35 -25.56 -0.87
C GLN A 12 -15.79 -24.10 -1.09
N PHE A 13 -16.74 -23.84 -2.01
CA PHE A 13 -17.29 -22.50 -2.23
C PHE A 13 -18.59 -22.25 -1.49
N LEU A 14 -19.23 -23.27 -0.90
CA LEU A 14 -20.49 -23.09 -0.17
C LEU A 14 -20.32 -22.13 1.02
N ILE A 15 -19.21 -22.24 1.76
CA ILE A 15 -18.94 -21.36 2.90
C ILE A 15 -18.69 -19.92 2.43
N PRO A 16 -17.75 -19.63 1.50
CA PRO A 16 -17.60 -18.29 0.94
C PRO A 16 -18.89 -17.73 0.33
N ALA A 17 -19.65 -18.54 -0.42
CA ALA A 17 -20.90 -18.12 -1.03
C ALA A 17 -21.97 -17.81 0.01
N ALA A 18 -22.07 -18.58 1.10
CA ALA A 18 -22.96 -18.28 2.20
C ALA A 18 -22.55 -17.01 2.95
N ILE A 19 -21.25 -16.80 3.17
CA ILE A 19 -20.73 -15.55 3.76
C ILE A 19 -21.11 -14.36 2.86
N VAL A 20 -20.90 -14.43 1.56
CA VAL A 20 -21.30 -13.35 0.63
C VAL A 20 -22.82 -13.21 0.56
N ALA A 21 -23.60 -14.29 0.53
CA ALA A 21 -25.05 -14.18 0.41
C ALA A 21 -25.74 -13.64 1.67
N PHE A 22 -25.22 -13.98 2.85
CA PHE A 22 -25.88 -13.68 4.13
C PHE A 22 -25.18 -12.60 4.96
N TRP A 23 -23.91 -12.31 4.71
CA TRP A 23 -23.08 -11.38 5.50
C TRP A 23 -22.42 -10.29 4.63
N TRP A 24 -22.77 -10.19 3.35
CA TRP A 24 -22.34 -9.08 2.52
C TRP A 24 -23.08 -7.81 2.93
N HIS A 25 -22.34 -6.90 3.55
CA HIS A 25 -22.75 -5.52 3.67
C HIS A 25 -22.19 -4.74 2.48
N PRO A 26 -22.98 -3.90 1.79
CA PRO A 26 -22.46 -3.03 0.75
C PRO A 26 -21.35 -2.19 1.36
N SER A 27 -20.13 -2.40 0.89
CA SER A 27 -18.93 -1.82 1.47
C SER A 27 -18.83 -0.36 1.11
N GLY A 28 -19.31 0.57 1.94
CA GLY A 28 -19.19 2.02 1.78
C GLY A 28 -19.84 2.63 0.52
N GLU A 29 -20.12 3.93 0.58
CA GLU A 29 -20.40 4.71 -0.62
C GLU A 29 -19.14 4.78 -1.50
N GLY A 30 -19.29 4.55 -2.80
CA GLY A 30 -18.19 4.72 -3.75
C GLY A 30 -18.52 4.23 -5.15
N GLN A 31 -17.66 4.57 -6.11
CA GLN A 31 -17.89 4.27 -7.51
C GLN A 31 -17.26 2.94 -7.91
N ILE A 32 -17.82 2.31 -8.94
CA ILE A 32 -17.17 1.22 -9.64
C ILE A 32 -16.33 1.85 -10.74
N VAL A 33 -15.00 1.74 -10.63
CA VAL A 33 -14.08 2.35 -11.59
C VAL A 33 -13.40 1.26 -12.40
N TYR A 34 -13.69 1.24 -13.70
CA TYR A 34 -12.96 0.43 -14.66
C TYR A 34 -11.79 1.25 -15.22
N PRO A 35 -10.55 0.74 -15.14
CA PRO A 35 -9.43 1.39 -15.79
C PRO A 35 -9.57 1.27 -17.31
N GLY A 36 -8.90 2.15 -18.05
CA GLY A 36 -8.63 1.90 -19.47
C GLY A 36 -7.79 0.62 -19.67
N SER A 37 -7.66 0.17 -20.92
CA SER A 37 -6.85 -1.01 -21.26
C SER A 37 -5.36 -0.84 -20.97
N GLY A 38 -4.83 0.39 -21.07
CA GLY A 38 -3.41 0.71 -20.82
C GLY A 38 -2.94 0.36 -19.39
N PRO A 39 -3.59 0.89 -18.33
CA PRO A 39 -3.25 0.55 -16.96
C PRO A 39 -3.32 -0.95 -16.66
N LYS A 40 -4.28 -1.69 -17.24
CA LYS A 40 -4.30 -3.16 -17.10
C LYS A 40 -3.04 -3.79 -17.69
N MET A 41 -2.68 -3.46 -18.93
CA MET A 41 -1.45 -3.98 -19.53
C MET A 41 -0.21 -3.67 -18.68
N TYR A 42 -0.11 -2.46 -18.12
CA TYR A 42 0.96 -2.07 -17.22
C TYR A 42 1.07 -2.98 -15.98
N LEU A 43 -0.07 -3.35 -15.36
CA LEU A 43 -0.09 -4.21 -14.18
C LEU A 43 0.46 -5.61 -14.43
N LEU A 44 0.26 -6.18 -15.62
CA LEU A 44 0.87 -7.46 -16.00
C LEU A 44 2.41 -7.38 -16.00
N PHE A 45 2.97 -6.20 -16.28
CA PHE A 45 4.40 -5.92 -16.16
C PHE A 45 4.83 -5.48 -14.75
N GLY A 46 3.89 -5.36 -13.82
CA GLY A 46 4.18 -5.00 -12.42
C GLY A 46 4.68 -6.16 -11.57
N VAL A 47 4.46 -7.41 -11.99
CA VAL A 47 4.76 -8.60 -11.16
C VAL A 47 6.26 -8.77 -10.87
N LEU A 48 7.13 -8.25 -11.72
CA LEU A 48 8.58 -8.29 -11.53
C LEU A 48 9.18 -6.94 -11.08
N TYR A 49 8.37 -5.95 -10.71
CA TYR A 49 8.90 -4.68 -10.22
C TYR A 49 9.82 -4.85 -9.01
N ASN A 50 10.83 -4.00 -8.97
CA ASN A 50 11.87 -3.97 -7.94
C ASN A 50 12.46 -2.55 -7.92
N TYR A 51 13.18 -2.22 -6.85
CA TYR A 51 13.89 -0.95 -6.68
C TYR A 51 15.03 -0.73 -7.70
N SER A 52 15.43 -1.77 -8.44
CA SER A 52 16.47 -1.68 -9.49
C SER A 52 15.89 -1.93 -10.89
N PRO A 53 15.85 -0.91 -11.78
CA PRO A 53 15.41 -1.09 -13.16
C PRO A 53 16.23 -2.13 -13.92
N VAL A 54 17.54 -2.19 -13.67
CA VAL A 54 18.44 -3.18 -14.28
C VAL A 54 18.00 -4.60 -13.96
N LEU A 55 17.69 -4.90 -12.69
CA LEU A 55 17.19 -6.22 -12.31
C LEU A 55 15.80 -6.50 -12.89
N VAL A 56 14.94 -5.49 -12.99
CA VAL A 56 13.62 -5.64 -13.64
C VAL A 56 13.81 -6.08 -15.09
N PHE A 57 14.63 -5.36 -15.87
CA PHE A 57 14.90 -5.71 -17.26
C PHE A 57 15.61 -7.06 -17.41
N ALA A 58 16.56 -7.39 -16.53
CA ALA A 58 17.24 -8.69 -16.54
C ALA A 58 16.26 -9.84 -16.28
N CYS A 59 15.34 -9.69 -15.33
CA CYS A 59 14.31 -10.70 -15.04
C CYS A 59 13.33 -10.87 -16.20
N TYR A 60 12.86 -9.77 -16.80
CA TYR A 60 12.02 -9.84 -18.00
C TYR A 60 12.75 -10.48 -19.18
N GLY A 61 13.99 -10.08 -19.43
CA GLY A 61 14.84 -10.64 -20.47
C GLY A 61 15.03 -12.15 -20.30
N LEU A 62 15.37 -12.61 -19.09
CA LEU A 62 15.49 -14.03 -18.81
C LEU A 62 14.16 -14.76 -18.99
N LEU A 63 13.06 -14.22 -18.45
CA LEU A 63 11.74 -14.85 -18.55
C LEU A 63 11.33 -15.02 -20.03
N LEU A 64 11.47 -13.96 -20.83
CA LEU A 64 11.16 -13.99 -22.26
C LEU A 64 12.09 -14.92 -23.03
N ALA A 65 13.39 -14.93 -22.73
CA ALA A 65 14.34 -15.83 -23.36
C ALA A 65 14.05 -17.30 -23.03
N LEU A 66 13.68 -17.61 -21.78
CA LEU A 66 13.32 -18.96 -21.35
C LEU A 66 12.01 -19.43 -21.98
N LEU A 67 10.93 -18.65 -21.82
CA LEU A 67 9.62 -19.03 -22.36
C LEU A 67 9.63 -19.06 -23.88
N GLY A 68 10.17 -18.02 -24.52
CA GLY A 68 10.29 -17.92 -25.97
C GLY A 68 11.22 -18.98 -26.56
N GLY A 69 12.38 -19.22 -25.93
CA GLY A 69 13.33 -20.25 -26.37
C GLY A 69 12.77 -21.66 -26.23
N LEU A 70 12.10 -21.97 -25.12
CA LEU A 70 11.44 -23.27 -24.93
C LEU A 70 10.25 -23.45 -25.88
N ALA A 71 9.42 -22.41 -26.09
CA ALA A 71 8.31 -22.45 -27.03
C ALA A 71 8.78 -22.63 -28.49
N TRP A 72 9.78 -21.84 -28.92
CA TRP A 72 10.37 -21.92 -30.27
C TRP A 72 10.93 -23.32 -30.57
N ARG A 73 11.57 -23.93 -29.57
CA ARG A 73 12.11 -25.29 -29.67
C ARG A 73 11.06 -26.38 -29.46
N ARG A 74 9.77 -26.03 -29.26
CA ARG A 74 8.65 -26.94 -28.93
C ARG A 74 8.92 -27.81 -27.69
N ARG A 75 9.59 -27.21 -26.69
CA ARG A 75 9.96 -27.82 -25.41
C ARG A 75 9.19 -27.25 -24.22
N LEU A 76 8.26 -26.34 -24.47
CA LEU A 76 7.33 -25.83 -23.46
C LEU A 76 5.95 -26.44 -23.70
N ASN A 77 5.52 -27.29 -22.78
CA ASN A 77 4.14 -27.78 -22.75
C ASN A 77 3.38 -27.02 -21.67
N ILE A 78 2.10 -26.73 -21.92
CA ILE A 78 1.19 -26.22 -20.90
C ILE A 78 0.24 -27.34 -20.50
N SER A 79 0.14 -27.60 -19.20
CA SER A 79 -0.78 -28.61 -18.68
C SER A 79 -2.23 -28.22 -19.01
N PRO A 80 -2.95 -29.01 -19.84
CA PRO A 80 -4.32 -28.67 -20.24
C PRO A 80 -5.29 -28.68 -19.06
N ARG A 81 -4.93 -29.37 -17.97
CA ARG A 81 -5.74 -29.42 -16.73
C ARG A 81 -5.85 -28.06 -16.03
N LEU A 82 -4.85 -27.19 -16.22
CA LEU A 82 -4.82 -25.86 -15.60
C LEU A 82 -5.27 -24.74 -16.56
N ALA A 83 -5.42 -25.04 -17.85
CA ALA A 83 -5.86 -24.06 -18.85
C ALA A 83 -7.21 -23.40 -18.51
N PRO A 84 -8.26 -24.13 -18.04
CA PRO A 84 -9.50 -23.49 -17.62
C PRO A 84 -9.31 -22.52 -16.45
N GLY A 85 -8.44 -22.85 -15.49
CA GLY A 85 -8.14 -21.98 -14.35
C GLY A 85 -7.39 -20.71 -14.77
N ILE A 86 -6.41 -20.83 -15.66
CA ILE A 86 -5.68 -19.69 -16.24
C ILE A 86 -6.65 -18.77 -16.99
N LEU A 87 -7.52 -19.35 -17.84
CA LEU A 87 -8.50 -18.58 -18.59
C LEU A 87 -9.50 -17.88 -17.66
N LEU A 88 -9.99 -18.58 -16.63
CA LEU A 88 -10.92 -18.00 -15.66
C LEU A 88 -10.30 -16.81 -14.94
N ILE A 89 -9.07 -16.93 -14.43
CA ILE A 89 -8.40 -15.81 -13.74
C ILE A 89 -8.11 -14.67 -14.71
N LEU A 90 -7.68 -14.97 -15.95
CA LEU A 90 -7.44 -13.94 -16.96
C LEU A 90 -8.72 -13.17 -17.29
N LEU A 91 -9.83 -13.87 -17.52
CA LEU A 91 -11.12 -13.24 -17.76
C LEU A 91 -11.59 -12.44 -16.55
N ALA A 92 -11.48 -12.99 -15.34
CA ALA A 92 -11.80 -12.26 -14.12
C ALA A 92 -10.95 -11.00 -13.99
N TYR A 93 -9.66 -11.06 -14.30
CA TYR A 93 -8.77 -9.90 -14.30
C TYR A 93 -9.18 -8.83 -15.32
N LEU A 94 -9.56 -9.23 -16.54
CA LEU A 94 -10.00 -8.30 -17.58
C LEU A 94 -11.36 -7.67 -17.25
N LEU A 95 -12.25 -8.44 -16.62
CA LEU A 95 -13.62 -8.03 -16.30
C LEU A 95 -13.75 -7.35 -14.93
N LEU A 96 -12.80 -7.50 -14.01
CA LEU A 96 -12.87 -6.84 -12.72
C LEU A 96 -12.51 -5.35 -12.84
N PRO A 97 -13.27 -4.46 -12.18
CA PRO A 97 -12.89 -3.07 -12.01
C PRO A 97 -11.63 -2.95 -11.12
N THR A 98 -10.91 -1.84 -11.25
CA THR A 98 -9.77 -1.56 -10.38
C THR A 98 -10.23 -1.08 -9.01
N GLU A 99 -11.37 -0.38 -8.94
CA GLU A 99 -11.96 0.11 -7.70
C GLU A 99 -13.42 -0.35 -7.58
N ILE A 100 -13.78 -0.88 -6.41
CA ILE A 100 -15.17 -1.15 -6.02
C ILE A 100 -15.41 -0.40 -4.72
N ALA A 101 -16.36 0.52 -4.76
CA ALA A 101 -16.68 1.42 -3.67
C ALA A 101 -15.46 2.22 -3.21
N SER A 102 -14.96 1.96 -2.00
CA SER A 102 -13.79 2.64 -1.42
C SER A 102 -12.52 1.79 -1.46
N ALA A 103 -12.57 0.57 -2.00
CA ALA A 103 -11.42 -0.33 -2.13
C ALA A 103 -10.75 -0.19 -3.50
N LYS A 104 -9.43 0.02 -3.52
CA LYS A 104 -8.61 0.15 -4.73
C LYS A 104 -7.73 -1.07 -4.98
N GLY A 105 -7.35 -1.28 -6.23
CA GLY A 105 -6.41 -2.33 -6.64
C GLY A 105 -6.97 -3.75 -6.58
N ILE A 106 -8.27 -3.92 -6.82
CA ILE A 106 -8.95 -5.23 -6.73
C ILE A 106 -8.42 -6.18 -7.80
N ASP A 107 -8.29 -5.71 -9.04
CA ASP A 107 -7.74 -6.45 -10.16
C ASP A 107 -6.24 -6.75 -10.01
N HIS A 108 -5.49 -5.91 -9.28
CA HIS A 108 -4.05 -6.11 -9.05
C HIS A 108 -3.76 -7.43 -8.33
N ARG A 109 -4.68 -7.86 -7.45
CA ARG A 109 -4.57 -9.09 -6.65
C ARG A 109 -4.59 -10.35 -7.53
N LEU A 110 -5.26 -10.29 -8.69
CA LEU A 110 -5.36 -11.44 -9.60
C LEU A 110 -4.12 -11.65 -10.45
N VAL A 111 -3.31 -10.60 -10.68
CA VAL A 111 -2.13 -10.68 -11.55
C VAL A 111 -1.12 -11.70 -11.01
N VAL A 112 -0.84 -11.67 -9.71
CA VAL A 112 0.08 -12.62 -9.07
C VAL A 112 -0.44 -14.05 -9.20
N GLY A 113 -1.74 -14.26 -8.92
CA GLY A 113 -2.38 -15.58 -9.07
C GLY A 113 -2.33 -16.11 -10.50
N PHE A 114 -2.54 -15.24 -11.49
CA PHE A 114 -2.41 -15.57 -12.91
C PHE A 114 -1.01 -16.07 -13.25
N PHE A 115 0.04 -15.34 -12.88
CA PHE A 115 1.42 -15.74 -13.16
C PHE A 115 1.82 -17.03 -12.44
N LEU A 116 1.40 -17.21 -11.17
CA LEU A 116 1.64 -18.46 -10.44
C LEU A 116 0.99 -19.66 -11.13
N LEU A 117 -0.24 -19.52 -11.64
CA LEU A 117 -0.89 -20.58 -12.41
C LEU A 117 -0.19 -20.86 -13.74
N VAL A 118 0.26 -19.83 -14.46
CA VAL A 118 1.01 -20.00 -15.71
C VAL A 118 2.31 -20.75 -15.46
N VAL A 119 3.05 -20.39 -14.40
CA VAL A 119 4.28 -21.10 -13.98
C VAL A 119 3.97 -22.54 -13.57
N ALA A 120 2.92 -22.76 -12.78
CA ALA A 120 2.53 -24.11 -12.35
C ALA A 120 2.05 -24.99 -13.51
N ALA A 121 1.45 -24.39 -14.55
CA ALA A 121 1.02 -25.10 -15.75
C ALA A 121 2.15 -25.33 -16.75
N ALA A 122 3.25 -24.58 -16.67
CA ALA A 122 4.40 -24.74 -17.54
C ALA A 122 5.17 -26.03 -17.21
N VAL A 123 5.33 -26.89 -18.22
CA VAL A 123 6.08 -28.14 -18.16
C VAL A 123 7.27 -28.04 -19.12
N PRO A 124 8.38 -27.42 -18.69
CA PRO A 124 9.56 -27.24 -19.52
C PRO A 124 10.34 -28.56 -19.68
N HIS A 125 10.76 -28.87 -20.90
CA HIS A 125 11.59 -30.04 -21.22
C HIS A 125 13.02 -29.61 -21.59
N PHE A 126 13.96 -29.77 -20.66
CA PHE A 126 15.35 -29.39 -20.90
C PHE A 126 16.12 -30.47 -21.69
N PRO A 127 17.06 -30.08 -22.58
CA PRO A 127 17.83 -31.04 -23.38
C PRO A 127 18.65 -32.04 -22.57
N ASN A 128 19.21 -31.60 -21.45
CA ASN A 128 19.99 -32.43 -20.55
C ASN A 128 19.98 -31.82 -19.14
N ARG A 129 20.44 -32.60 -18.16
CA ARG A 129 20.51 -32.19 -16.76
C ARG A 129 21.42 -30.97 -16.55
N LYS A 130 22.50 -30.83 -17.33
CA LYS A 130 23.43 -29.69 -17.21
C LYS A 130 22.74 -28.37 -17.59
N THR A 131 21.95 -28.34 -18.67
CA THR A 131 21.17 -27.16 -19.08
C THR A 131 20.12 -26.81 -18.02
N ALA A 132 19.40 -27.81 -17.49
CA ALA A 132 18.43 -27.58 -16.42
C ALA A 132 19.08 -26.98 -15.16
N ILE A 133 20.22 -27.53 -14.74
CA ILE A 133 21.00 -27.01 -13.60
C ILE A 133 21.46 -25.57 -13.89
N ALA A 134 22.04 -25.30 -15.06
CA ALA A 134 22.52 -23.96 -15.41
C ALA A 134 21.38 -22.91 -15.36
N ILE A 135 20.22 -23.21 -15.95
CA ILE A 135 19.04 -22.33 -15.92
C ILE A 135 18.53 -22.15 -14.49
N GLY A 136 18.46 -23.24 -13.72
CA GLY A 136 18.07 -23.20 -12.32
C GLY A 136 19.01 -22.32 -11.49
N SER A 137 20.33 -22.50 -11.65
CA SER A 137 21.36 -21.71 -10.98
C SER A 137 21.25 -20.22 -11.33
N VAL A 138 21.11 -19.87 -12.61
CA VAL A 138 20.93 -18.47 -13.04
C VAL A 138 19.66 -17.87 -12.44
N THR A 139 18.55 -18.60 -12.45
CA THR A 139 17.28 -18.16 -11.85
C THR A 139 17.43 -17.96 -10.33
N CYS A 140 18.09 -18.88 -9.64
CA CYS A 140 18.37 -18.75 -8.21
C CYS A 140 19.25 -17.53 -7.90
N VAL A 141 20.31 -17.31 -8.68
CA VAL A 141 21.18 -16.12 -8.51
C VAL A 141 20.36 -14.84 -8.69
N LEU A 142 19.50 -14.75 -9.72
CA LEU A 142 18.63 -13.59 -9.90
C LEU A 142 17.63 -13.42 -8.75
N LEU A 143 17.06 -14.51 -8.24
CA LEU A 143 16.16 -14.45 -7.08
C LEU A 143 16.89 -13.86 -5.86
N PHE A 144 18.08 -14.38 -5.53
CA PHE A 144 18.85 -13.86 -4.40
C PHE A 144 19.31 -12.41 -4.62
N ALA A 145 19.71 -12.05 -5.84
CA ALA A 145 20.04 -10.65 -6.17
C ALA A 145 18.83 -9.72 -5.99
N ARG A 146 17.63 -10.16 -6.38
CA ARG A 146 16.40 -9.39 -6.15
C ARG A 146 16.11 -9.21 -4.67
N LEU A 147 16.19 -10.28 -3.89
CA LEU A 147 15.97 -10.23 -2.44
C LEU A 147 16.99 -9.33 -1.76
N ALA A 148 18.26 -9.38 -2.16
CA ALA A 148 19.30 -8.51 -1.62
C ALA A 148 19.03 -7.02 -1.89
N VAL A 149 18.51 -6.67 -3.08
CA VAL A 149 18.12 -5.28 -3.40
C VAL A 149 16.92 -4.82 -2.58
N VAL A 150 15.91 -5.68 -2.40
CA VAL A 150 14.76 -5.37 -1.53
C VAL A 150 15.21 -5.18 -0.09
N GLU A 151 16.04 -6.09 0.43
CA GLU A 151 16.60 -6.01 1.78
C GLU A 151 17.42 -4.73 1.97
N ALA A 152 18.28 -4.38 1.02
CA ALA A 152 19.06 -3.15 1.08
C ALA A 152 18.17 -1.90 1.13
N ALA A 153 17.13 -1.83 0.30
CA ALA A 153 16.17 -0.73 0.31
C ALA A 153 15.37 -0.66 1.63
N TRP A 154 15.01 -1.82 2.21
CA TRP A 154 14.31 -1.88 3.48
C TRP A 154 15.20 -1.49 4.66
N LEU A 155 16.47 -1.93 4.68
CA LEU A 155 17.44 -1.53 5.70
C LEU A 155 17.77 -0.03 5.62
N GLU A 156 17.81 0.55 4.43
CA GLU A 156 17.94 1.99 4.24
C GLU A 156 16.73 2.73 4.82
N GLY A 157 15.52 2.25 4.53
CA GLY A 157 14.28 2.78 5.09
C GLY A 157 14.21 2.70 6.60
N ASP A 158 14.61 1.57 7.16
CA ASP A 158 14.63 1.33 8.60
C ASP A 158 15.52 2.34 9.33
N ARG A 159 16.66 2.75 8.73
CA ARG A 159 17.50 3.81 9.33
C ARG A 159 16.76 5.14 9.42
N THR A 160 16.00 5.50 8.39
CA THR A 160 15.16 6.71 8.40
C THR A 160 14.06 6.58 9.44
N TYR A 161 13.34 5.45 9.44
CA TYR A 161 12.22 5.21 10.35
C TYR A 161 12.62 5.15 11.82
N ARG A 162 13.79 4.61 12.17
CA ARG A 162 14.23 4.52 13.58
C ARG A 162 14.27 5.89 14.27
N ALA A 163 14.75 6.91 13.58
CA ALA A 163 14.80 8.26 14.14
C ALA A 163 13.39 8.83 14.35
N ASP A 164 12.51 8.69 13.36
CA ASP A 164 11.13 9.20 13.43
C ASP A 164 10.28 8.42 14.45
N LEU A 165 10.50 7.11 14.54
CA LEU A 165 9.91 6.25 15.55
C LEU A 165 10.36 6.63 16.97
N SER A 166 11.62 7.03 17.15
CA SER A 166 12.09 7.50 18.46
C SER A 166 11.36 8.78 18.90
N ALA A 167 10.97 9.63 17.96
CA ALA A 167 10.17 10.82 18.23
C ALA A 167 8.72 10.47 18.60
N ILE A 168 8.12 9.53 17.86
CA ILE A 168 6.82 8.95 18.22
C ILE A 168 6.88 8.32 19.61
N ASP A 169 8.01 7.68 19.96
CA ASP A 169 8.25 7.09 21.26
C ASP A 169 8.48 8.09 22.40
N ALA A 170 8.75 9.34 22.08
CA ALA A 170 8.86 10.38 23.10
C ALA A 170 7.48 10.98 23.46
N LEU A 171 6.43 10.70 22.69
CA LEU A 171 5.10 11.22 22.96
C LEU A 171 4.51 10.65 24.26
N PRO A 172 3.72 11.44 25.00
CA PRO A 172 2.90 10.93 26.09
C PRO A 172 1.94 9.82 25.62
N ALA A 173 1.59 8.91 26.54
CA ALA A 173 0.55 7.93 26.25
C ALA A 173 -0.82 8.62 26.11
N GLY A 174 -1.65 8.17 25.15
CA GLY A 174 -2.98 8.71 24.91
C GLY A 174 -3.03 9.99 24.08
N THR A 175 -1.88 10.49 23.59
CA THR A 175 -1.81 11.69 22.73
C THR A 175 -2.78 11.60 21.55
N LYS A 176 -3.54 12.66 21.30
CA LYS A 176 -4.28 12.87 20.05
C LYS A 176 -3.34 13.55 19.06
N LEU A 177 -2.81 12.77 18.13
CA LEU A 177 -1.80 13.19 17.16
C LEU A 177 -2.44 13.44 15.80
N ALA A 178 -2.56 14.70 15.40
CA ALA A 178 -2.95 15.07 14.04
C ALA A 178 -1.80 14.80 13.06
N VAL A 179 -2.12 14.59 11.79
CA VAL A 179 -1.15 14.27 10.74
C VAL A 179 -1.37 15.18 9.55
N ALA A 180 -0.31 15.82 9.04
CA ALA A 180 -0.35 16.68 7.87
C ALA A 180 0.70 16.25 6.84
N TYR A 181 0.29 16.08 5.59
CA TYR A 181 1.19 15.79 4.47
C TYR A 181 0.57 16.24 3.13
N PRO A 182 1.37 16.60 2.13
CA PRO A 182 0.84 16.95 0.81
C PRO A 182 0.41 15.69 0.04
N LYS A 183 -0.47 15.86 -0.96
CA LYS A 183 -0.86 14.74 -1.86
C LYS A 183 0.33 14.11 -2.57
N SER A 184 1.37 14.88 -2.87
CA SER A 184 2.62 14.41 -3.47
C SER A 184 3.44 13.49 -2.56
N ALA A 185 3.17 13.47 -1.25
CA ALA A 185 3.82 12.60 -0.28
C ALA A 185 3.23 11.17 -0.24
N LEU A 186 2.21 10.87 -1.06
CA LEU A 186 1.74 9.51 -1.28
C LEU A 186 2.45 8.91 -2.50
N GLN A 187 3.67 8.41 -2.31
CA GLN A 187 4.39 7.67 -3.36
C GLN A 187 4.62 6.21 -2.96
N VAL A 188 4.18 5.29 -3.82
CA VAL A 188 4.29 3.83 -3.60
C VAL A 188 5.74 3.32 -3.76
N LEU A 189 6.58 4.05 -4.48
CA LEU A 189 7.95 3.64 -4.83
C LEU A 189 9.02 4.15 -3.85
N VAL A 190 8.65 5.04 -2.93
CA VAL A 190 9.52 5.61 -1.90
C VAL A 190 9.05 5.10 -0.54
N HIS A 191 9.93 5.09 0.45
CA HIS A 191 9.60 4.80 1.86
C HIS A 191 8.35 5.59 2.29
N PRO A 192 7.21 4.93 2.59
CA PRO A 192 5.96 5.63 2.86
C PRO A 192 5.91 6.18 4.29
N GLU A 193 6.76 7.17 4.60
CA GLU A 193 6.85 7.85 5.91
C GLU A 193 5.49 8.40 6.38
N VAL A 194 4.60 8.77 5.46
CA VAL A 194 3.27 9.33 5.75
C VAL A 194 2.38 8.42 6.58
N HIS A 195 2.62 7.11 6.57
CA HIS A 195 1.87 6.15 7.38
C HIS A 195 2.53 5.88 8.74
N LEU A 196 3.79 6.27 8.94
CA LEU A 196 4.53 6.03 10.17
C LEU A 196 3.84 6.59 11.44
N PRO A 197 3.18 7.77 11.42
CA PRO A 197 2.44 8.28 12.56
C PRO A 197 1.40 7.32 13.13
N THR A 198 0.80 6.46 12.30
CA THR A 198 -0.22 5.49 12.76
C THR A 198 0.33 4.46 13.74
N LEU A 199 1.65 4.24 13.78
CA LEU A 199 2.30 3.39 14.77
C LEU A 199 2.21 3.97 16.19
N ALA A 200 1.94 5.27 16.35
CA ALA A 200 1.67 5.86 17.66
C ALA A 200 0.46 5.21 18.35
N VAL A 201 -0.50 4.66 17.59
CA VAL A 201 -1.68 3.97 18.14
C VAL A 201 -1.25 2.77 18.99
N THR A 202 -0.35 1.92 18.50
CA THR A 202 0.09 0.73 19.23
C THR A 202 1.23 1.02 20.20
N ARG A 203 2.10 1.99 19.88
CA ARG A 203 3.27 2.33 20.71
C ARG A 203 2.95 3.24 21.88
N ARG A 204 1.93 4.09 21.74
CA ARG A 204 1.59 5.16 22.69
C ARG A 204 0.12 5.23 23.04
N GLN A 205 -0.71 4.27 22.59
CA GLN A 205 -2.17 4.35 22.78
C GLN A 205 -2.74 5.67 22.23
N ALA A 206 -2.06 6.25 21.24
CA ALA A 206 -2.42 7.54 20.67
C ALA A 206 -3.67 7.42 19.79
N PHE A 207 -4.43 8.51 19.67
CA PHE A 207 -5.40 8.65 18.61
C PHE A 207 -4.74 9.30 17.40
N VAL A 208 -4.81 8.65 16.24
CA VAL A 208 -4.25 9.13 14.98
C VAL A 208 -5.35 9.07 13.91
N PRO A 209 -5.78 10.21 13.33
CA PRO A 209 -6.95 10.26 12.45
C PRO A 209 -6.73 9.54 11.11
N THR A 210 -5.47 9.37 10.71
CA THR A 210 -5.09 8.65 9.48
C THR A 210 -4.99 7.14 9.67
N LEU A 211 -5.29 6.61 10.87
CA LEU A 211 -5.47 5.18 11.05
C LEU A 211 -6.62 4.70 10.17
N PHE A 212 -6.35 3.69 9.34
CA PHE A 212 -7.34 3.13 8.42
C PHE A 212 -8.41 2.37 9.21
N ALA A 213 -9.48 3.06 9.61
CA ALA A 213 -10.57 2.54 10.45
C ALA A 213 -11.95 2.73 9.78
N PHE A 214 -12.00 2.50 8.47
CA PHE A 214 -13.25 2.53 7.70
C PHE A 214 -14.13 1.35 8.11
N PRO A 215 -15.36 1.58 8.64
CA PRO A 215 -16.21 0.54 9.22
C PRO A 215 -16.44 -0.68 8.31
N ASP A 216 -16.57 -0.46 7.01
CA ASP A 216 -16.86 -1.54 6.05
C ASP A 216 -15.61 -2.18 5.44
N GLN A 217 -14.42 -1.67 5.74
CA GLN A 217 -13.16 -2.21 5.21
C GLN A 217 -12.29 -2.87 6.28
N GLN A 218 -12.46 -2.49 7.55
CA GLN A 218 -11.56 -2.85 8.63
C GLN A 218 -12.35 -3.33 9.84
N PRO A 219 -11.82 -4.30 10.62
CA PRO A 219 -12.49 -4.85 11.80
C PRO A 219 -12.46 -3.90 13.02
N ILE A 220 -12.14 -2.62 12.80
CA ILE A 220 -12.03 -1.57 13.82
C ILE A 220 -12.79 -0.34 13.36
N ALA A 221 -13.37 0.38 14.32
CA ALA A 221 -14.10 1.62 14.07
C ALA A 221 -13.76 2.67 15.13
N LEU A 222 -13.80 3.94 14.75
CA LEU A 222 -13.65 5.05 15.67
C LEU A 222 -14.91 5.19 16.52
N LYS A 223 -14.75 5.55 17.81
CA LYS A 223 -15.91 5.96 18.62
C LYS A 223 -16.39 7.33 18.13
N PRO A 224 -17.69 7.68 18.28
CA PRO A 224 -18.25 8.91 17.72
C PRO A 224 -17.49 10.22 18.04
N PRO A 225 -16.92 10.43 19.25
CA PRO A 225 -16.10 11.62 19.51
C PRO A 225 -14.83 11.69 18.65
N TYR A 226 -14.20 10.56 18.37
CA TYR A 226 -12.97 10.47 17.57
C TYR A 226 -13.24 10.50 16.07
N GLU A 227 -14.40 10.01 15.63
CA GLU A 227 -14.86 10.15 14.24
C GLU A 227 -15.02 11.63 13.86
N LYS A 228 -15.64 12.44 14.74
CA LYS A 228 -15.74 13.90 14.56
C LYS A 228 -14.37 14.58 14.51
N LEU A 229 -13.43 14.15 15.36
CA LEU A 229 -12.06 14.68 15.34
C LEU A 229 -11.32 14.31 14.05
N ALA A 230 -11.47 13.08 13.56
CA ALA A 230 -10.86 12.65 12.30
C ALA A 230 -11.43 13.41 11.11
N ALA A 231 -12.75 13.56 11.03
CA ALA A 231 -13.42 14.29 9.95
C ALA A 231 -13.02 15.77 9.86
N ALA A 232 -12.65 16.39 10.98
CA ALA A 232 -12.20 17.78 11.02
C ALA A 232 -10.73 17.97 10.62
N ALA A 233 -9.93 16.89 10.55
CA ALA A 233 -8.48 16.94 10.45
C ALA A 233 -7.98 16.22 9.18
N ASP A 234 -8.49 16.61 8.01
CA ASP A 234 -8.00 16.07 6.73
C ASP A 234 -6.51 16.42 6.55
N PRO A 235 -5.63 15.42 6.29
CA PRO A 235 -4.18 15.63 6.28
C PRO A 235 -3.71 16.58 5.18
N TYR A 236 -4.42 16.67 4.06
CA TYR A 236 -4.06 17.57 2.96
C TYR A 236 -4.50 18.99 3.24
N GLU A 237 -5.68 19.17 3.84
CA GLU A 237 -6.17 20.49 4.25
C GLU A 237 -5.32 21.06 5.39
N LEU A 238 -4.92 20.22 6.35
CA LEU A 238 -4.00 20.61 7.42
C LEU A 238 -2.65 21.06 6.83
N TRP A 239 -2.07 20.27 5.91
CA TRP A 239 -0.84 20.66 5.23
C TRP A 239 -1.00 21.97 4.46
N ALA A 240 -2.04 22.09 3.63
CA ALA A 240 -2.26 23.27 2.80
C ALA A 240 -2.45 24.53 3.66
N GLY A 241 -3.22 24.47 4.74
CA GLY A 241 -3.47 25.63 5.61
C GLY A 241 -2.25 26.07 6.42
N LEU A 242 -1.41 25.14 6.87
CA LEU A 242 -0.23 25.46 7.69
C LEU A 242 1.01 25.80 6.86
N MET A 243 1.16 25.22 5.66
CA MET A 243 2.34 25.40 4.81
C MET A 243 2.15 26.44 3.70
N MET A 244 0.92 26.60 3.19
CA MET A 244 0.63 27.43 2.00
C MET A 244 -0.51 28.43 2.22
N GLY A 245 -1.18 28.38 3.38
CA GLY A 245 -2.37 29.17 3.66
C GLY A 245 -2.09 30.64 3.92
N ASP A 246 -3.09 31.48 3.63
CA ASP A 246 -3.16 32.83 4.16
C ASP A 246 -3.56 32.82 5.65
N ASP A 247 -3.60 33.99 6.29
CA ASP A 247 -3.91 34.11 7.72
C ASP A 247 -5.30 33.56 8.08
N ALA A 248 -6.26 33.59 7.14
CA ALA A 248 -7.60 33.05 7.35
C ALA A 248 -7.62 31.51 7.27
N ALA A 249 -6.92 30.93 6.30
CA ALA A 249 -6.74 29.48 6.19
C ALA A 249 -5.96 28.94 7.39
N HIS A 250 -4.85 29.57 7.77
CA HIS A 250 -4.05 29.19 8.92
C HIS A 250 -4.88 29.13 10.21
N ARG A 251 -5.69 30.18 10.48
CA ARG A 251 -6.59 30.21 11.66
C ARG A 251 -7.65 29.12 11.64
N ARG A 252 -8.28 28.86 10.48
CA ARG A 252 -9.24 27.75 10.34
C ARG A 252 -8.59 26.40 10.61
N THR A 253 -7.35 26.21 10.15
CA THR A 253 -6.59 24.99 10.38
C THR A 253 -6.22 24.82 11.86
N LEU A 254 -5.79 25.88 12.55
CA LEU A 254 -5.57 25.82 14.01
C LEU A 254 -6.86 25.51 14.78
N ALA A 255 -8.00 26.05 14.37
CA ALA A 255 -9.30 25.74 14.99
C ALA A 255 -9.68 24.26 14.82
N ALA A 256 -9.40 23.66 13.66
CA ALA A 256 -9.58 22.22 13.44
C ALA A 256 -8.69 21.35 14.35
N LEU A 257 -7.54 21.88 14.78
CA LEU A 257 -6.59 21.23 15.67
C LEU A 257 -6.90 21.40 17.16
N ALA A 258 -7.96 22.15 17.53
CA ALA A 258 -8.31 22.42 18.94
C ALA A 258 -8.54 21.15 19.79
N GLY A 259 -8.92 20.03 19.15
CA GLY A 259 -9.12 18.75 19.81
C GLY A 259 -7.87 17.86 19.92
N TYR A 260 -6.72 18.31 19.43
CA TYR A 260 -5.48 17.55 19.33
C TYR A 260 -4.40 18.08 20.29
N ASP A 261 -3.48 17.20 20.71
CA ASP A 261 -2.37 17.54 21.62
C ASP A 261 -1.08 17.81 20.86
N ALA A 262 -0.92 17.18 19.69
CA ALA A 262 0.25 17.33 18.84
C ALA A 262 -0.14 17.18 17.36
N ILE A 263 0.72 17.68 16.48
CA ILE A 263 0.66 17.48 15.04
C ILE A 263 2.01 16.98 14.53
N VAL A 264 1.97 16.04 13.59
CA VAL A 264 3.13 15.60 12.83
C VAL A 264 3.00 16.00 11.37
N PHE A 265 4.05 16.60 10.84
CA PHE A 265 4.21 16.93 9.43
C PHE A 265 5.12 15.92 8.77
N VAL A 266 4.70 15.41 7.62
CA VAL A 266 5.45 14.42 6.85
C VAL A 266 5.49 14.80 5.37
N ASN A 267 6.66 14.69 4.75
CA ASN A 267 6.83 14.88 3.31
C ASN A 267 8.00 14.04 2.79
N HIS A 268 8.05 13.74 1.50
CA HIS A 268 9.22 13.06 0.92
C HIS A 268 10.40 14.01 0.70
N GLU A 269 10.14 15.31 0.57
CA GLU A 269 11.16 16.32 0.38
C GLU A 269 11.36 17.14 1.67
N PRO A 270 12.60 17.61 1.94
CA PRO A 270 12.86 18.54 3.01
C PRO A 270 11.90 19.74 3.01
N PHE A 271 11.33 20.07 4.17
CA PHE A 271 10.45 21.23 4.31
C PHE A 271 10.76 22.02 5.57
N GLN A 272 10.29 23.27 5.59
CA GLN A 272 10.30 24.15 6.75
C GLN A 272 8.94 24.82 6.87
N LEU A 273 8.39 24.84 8.08
CA LEU A 273 7.15 25.55 8.36
C LEU A 273 7.36 27.05 8.18
N PRO A 274 6.49 27.75 7.42
CA PRO A 274 6.61 29.19 7.24
C PRO A 274 6.32 29.96 8.53
N ARG A 275 5.45 29.39 9.38
CA ARG A 275 5.05 29.93 10.68
C ARG A 275 4.79 28.79 11.65
N GLU A 276 5.08 29.04 12.92
CA GLU A 276 4.95 28.07 14.01
C GLU A 276 4.05 28.62 15.13
N ASP A 277 3.12 29.51 14.78
CA ASP A 277 2.16 30.07 15.71
C ASP A 277 1.41 28.92 16.38
N CYS A 278 1.46 28.88 17.72
CA CYS A 278 0.81 27.84 18.54
C CYS A 278 1.37 26.42 18.34
N LEU A 279 2.55 26.30 17.71
CA LEU A 279 3.27 25.05 17.50
C LEU A 279 4.60 25.08 18.27
N ARG A 280 4.72 24.26 19.32
CA ARG A 280 5.99 24.11 20.05
C ARG A 280 6.75 22.89 19.52
N PRO A 281 7.97 23.04 18.98
CA PRO A 281 8.69 21.91 18.40
C PRO A 281 9.02 20.84 19.44
N LEU A 282 8.69 19.59 19.13
CA LEU A 282 9.09 18.42 19.91
C LEU A 282 10.20 17.63 19.21
N PHE A 283 10.14 17.56 17.87
CA PHE A 283 11.12 16.84 17.07
C PHE A 283 11.20 17.44 15.66
N ARG A 284 12.41 17.51 15.10
CA ARG A 284 12.62 17.99 13.73
C ARG A 284 13.61 17.14 12.97
N ARG A 285 13.17 16.67 11.81
CA ARG A 285 13.99 16.20 10.71
C ARG A 285 13.51 16.81 9.40
N PRO A 286 14.33 16.78 8.33
CA PRO A 286 13.97 17.40 7.07
C PRO A 286 12.60 16.97 6.53
N THR A 287 12.26 15.69 6.64
CA THR A 287 11.05 15.06 6.08
C THR A 287 9.97 14.73 7.12
N PHE A 288 10.27 14.87 8.41
CA PHE A 288 9.41 14.44 9.51
C PHE A 288 9.57 15.35 10.72
N GLN A 289 8.51 16.06 11.12
CA GLN A 289 8.56 17.02 12.22
C GLN A 289 7.34 16.89 13.12
N ILE A 290 7.53 16.87 14.44
CA ILE A 290 6.46 16.81 15.43
C ILE A 290 6.44 18.10 16.25
N PHE A 291 5.24 18.66 16.42
CA PHE A 291 4.99 19.84 17.25
C PHE A 291 3.89 19.54 18.26
N ALA A 292 4.07 20.01 19.50
CA ALA A 292 3.00 20.09 20.48
C ALA A 292 2.11 21.28 20.12
N LEU A 293 0.80 21.09 20.22
CA LEU A 293 -0.18 22.16 20.03
C LEU A 293 -0.31 22.94 21.33
N VAL A 294 -0.18 24.26 21.23
CA VAL A 294 -0.38 25.20 22.33
C VAL A 294 -1.77 25.80 22.20
N HIS A 295 -2.58 25.74 23.25
CA HIS A 295 -3.97 26.21 23.26
C HIS A 295 -4.14 27.37 24.24
N GLY A 296 -5.05 28.31 23.96
CA GLY A 296 -5.37 29.42 24.88
C GLY A 296 -4.34 30.56 24.87
N GLY A 297 -4.15 31.24 26.00
CA GLY A 297 -3.34 32.48 26.08
C GLY A 297 -1.84 32.35 25.81
N ASP A 298 -1.32 31.12 25.69
CA ASP A 298 0.07 30.82 25.29
C ASP A 298 0.21 30.67 23.76
N CYS A 299 -0.90 30.49 23.06
CA CYS A 299 -1.00 30.66 21.62
C CYS A 299 -1.19 32.16 21.39
N PRO A 300 -0.37 32.81 20.56
CA PRO A 300 -0.49 34.25 20.37
C PRO A 300 -1.95 34.63 20.01
N GLU A 301 -2.69 35.23 20.94
CA GLU A 301 -3.92 35.94 20.61
C GLU A 301 -3.46 37.13 19.77
N GLN A 302 -3.57 37.00 18.45
CA GLN A 302 -3.05 38.01 17.54
C GLN A 302 -4.20 38.80 16.90
N ARG A 303 -4.12 40.10 17.16
CA ARG A 303 -4.86 41.24 16.59
C ARG A 303 -5.15 41.10 15.10
#